data_AF-A0A616GSZ7-F1
#
_entry.id   AF-A0A616GSZ7-F1
#
_cell.length_a   1.000
_cell.length_b   1.000
_cell.length_c   1.000
_cell.angle_alpha   90.00
_cell.angle_beta   90.00
_cell.angle_gamma   90.00
#
_symmetry.space_group_name_H-M   'P 1'
#
loop_
_entity.id
_entity.type
_entity.pdbx_description
1 polymer ?
#
loop_
_entity_poly.entity_id
_entity_poly.type
_entity_poly.pdbx_seq_one_letter_code
_entity_poly.pdbx_strand_id
1 'polypeptide(L)'
;MNRRDAINQIRQFGGRLDRLRKSRGGTGGGRNAPGRQKPTPKPNSRKTNVFNEQVRYAWHGALQDLKSKPLATFLTVMVIAISLTLPSVCYMVYKNVNQAATQYYPSPQITVYLQKTLDDDAAARVVGQLQAEQGVEKVNYLSREDALGEFRNWSGFGGALDMLEENPLPAVAVVIPKLDFQST
;
A
#
# COMPACT_ATOMS: atom_id res chain seq x y z
N MET A 1 4.63 -16.80 -53.11
CA MET A 1 5.82 -17.63 -52.81
C MET A 1 6.63 -16.91 -51.73
N ASN A 2 6.69 -17.43 -50.50
CA ASN A 2 7.23 -16.70 -49.34
C ASN A 2 8.76 -16.84 -49.22
N ARG A 3 9.46 -15.73 -48.90
CA ARG A 3 10.93 -15.69 -48.65
C ARG A 3 11.40 -16.68 -47.56
N ARG A 4 10.50 -17.06 -46.65
CA ARG A 4 10.80 -17.99 -45.54
C ARG A 4 10.98 -19.43 -46.03
N ASP A 5 10.26 -19.83 -47.07
CA ASP A 5 10.35 -21.19 -47.63
C ASP A 5 11.64 -21.36 -48.48
N ALA A 6 12.05 -20.30 -49.18
CA ALA A 6 13.29 -20.29 -49.97
C ALA A 6 14.56 -20.44 -49.08
N ILE A 7 14.57 -19.85 -47.88
CA ILE A 7 15.71 -19.92 -46.96
C ILE A 7 15.86 -21.32 -46.34
N ASN A 8 14.75 -22.03 -46.11
CA ASN A 8 14.78 -23.39 -45.59
C ASN A 8 15.28 -24.42 -46.62
N GLN A 9 15.00 -24.22 -47.92
CA GLN A 9 15.55 -25.07 -48.98
C GLN A 9 17.07 -24.91 -49.14
N ILE A 10 17.61 -23.70 -48.98
CA ILE A 10 19.05 -23.45 -49.15
C ILE A 10 19.88 -24.17 -48.08
N ARG A 11 19.36 -24.35 -46.85
CA ARG A 11 20.07 -25.09 -45.80
C ARG A 11 20.12 -26.60 -46.03
N GLN A 12 19.14 -27.17 -46.71
CA GLN A 12 19.09 -28.62 -46.95
C GLN A 12 20.10 -29.09 -48.00
N PHE A 13 20.50 -28.21 -48.93
CA PHE A 13 21.50 -28.53 -49.95
C PHE A 13 22.95 -28.49 -49.44
N GLY A 14 23.26 -27.67 -48.42
CA GLY A 14 24.62 -27.57 -47.88
C GLY A 14 25.13 -28.84 -47.19
N GLY A 15 24.23 -29.67 -46.62
CA GLY A 15 24.60 -30.86 -45.86
C GLY A 15 24.89 -32.12 -46.69
N ARG A 16 24.61 -32.11 -48.01
CA ARG A 16 24.83 -33.28 -48.88
C ARG A 16 26.26 -33.36 -49.44
N LEU A 17 26.97 -32.24 -49.52
CA LEU A 17 28.35 -32.19 -50.05
C LEU A 17 29.40 -32.66 -49.03
N ASP A 18 29.16 -32.50 -47.73
CA ASP A 18 30.10 -32.94 -46.69
C ASP A 18 30.18 -34.48 -46.55
N ARG A 19 29.12 -35.19 -46.95
CA ARG A 19 29.04 -36.64 -46.82
C ARG A 19 29.94 -37.39 -47.82
N LEU A 20 30.37 -36.72 -48.89
CA LEU A 20 31.24 -37.29 -49.92
C LEU A 20 32.74 -37.14 -49.62
N ARG A 21 33.11 -36.36 -48.60
CA ARG A 21 34.51 -36.21 -48.18
C ARG A 21 34.94 -37.22 -47.10
N LYS A 22 34.00 -37.95 -46.48
CA LYS A 22 34.27 -38.85 -45.34
C LYS A 22 34.32 -40.35 -45.69
N SER A 23 34.47 -40.72 -46.97
CA SER A 23 34.48 -42.14 -47.38
C SER A 23 35.73 -42.59 -48.15
N ARG A 24 36.89 -41.99 -47.91
CA ARG A 24 38.15 -42.50 -48.48
C ARG A 24 39.31 -42.31 -47.50
N GLY A 25 39.71 -43.39 -46.84
CA GLY A 25 40.88 -43.42 -45.97
C GLY A 25 40.83 -44.61 -45.02
N GLY A 26 41.19 -45.81 -45.51
CA GLY A 26 41.34 -47.00 -44.69
C GLY A 26 42.56 -47.80 -45.13
N THR A 27 43.69 -47.64 -44.44
CA THR A 27 44.76 -48.66 -44.29
C THR A 27 45.80 -48.17 -43.29
N GLY A 28 46.28 -49.06 -42.41
CA GLY A 28 47.51 -48.85 -41.62
C GLY A 28 47.30 -48.93 -40.11
N GLY A 29 47.90 -49.95 -39.48
CA GLY A 29 47.80 -50.22 -38.06
C GLY A 29 48.74 -49.38 -37.18
N GLY A 30 48.79 -49.74 -35.90
CA GLY A 30 49.77 -49.21 -34.96
C GLY A 30 49.14 -48.60 -33.72
N ARG A 31 49.47 -49.22 -32.58
CA ARG A 31 49.35 -48.75 -31.19
C ARG A 31 49.28 -47.22 -31.06
N ASN A 32 48.36 -46.75 -30.21
CA ASN A 32 48.60 -45.75 -29.15
C ASN A 32 47.26 -45.36 -28.51
N ALA A 33 47.17 -45.49 -27.19
CA ALA A 33 46.15 -44.79 -26.42
C ALA A 33 46.39 -43.27 -26.55
N PRO A 34 45.33 -42.44 -26.62
CA PRO A 34 45.33 -41.32 -25.68
C PRO A 34 43.94 -40.85 -25.23
N GLY A 35 43.93 -40.25 -24.04
CA GLY A 35 43.28 -38.95 -23.86
C GLY A 35 41.82 -38.98 -23.44
N ARG A 36 41.59 -38.92 -22.13
CA ARG A 36 40.32 -38.50 -21.52
C ARG A 36 39.83 -37.21 -22.16
N GLN A 37 38.74 -37.29 -22.93
CA GLN A 37 38.08 -36.13 -23.51
C GLN A 37 37.58 -35.23 -22.36
N LYS A 38 38.22 -34.09 -22.17
CA LYS A 38 37.67 -33.01 -21.34
C LYS A 38 36.40 -32.50 -22.04
N PRO A 39 35.26 -32.39 -21.35
CA PRO A 39 34.05 -31.87 -21.96
C PRO A 39 34.27 -30.41 -22.39
N THR A 40 33.88 -30.08 -23.62
CA THR A 40 33.88 -28.71 -24.12
C THR A 40 32.97 -27.84 -23.26
N PRO A 41 33.38 -26.62 -22.85
CA PRO A 41 32.51 -25.76 -22.07
C PRO A 41 31.35 -25.32 -22.96
N LYS A 42 30.12 -25.66 -22.57
CA LYS A 42 28.90 -25.11 -23.17
C LYS A 42 28.99 -23.57 -23.14
N PRO A 43 28.62 -22.84 -24.21
CA PRO A 43 28.61 -21.39 -24.19
C PRO A 43 27.49 -20.94 -23.24
N ASN A 44 27.88 -20.65 -22.00
CA ASN A 44 26.96 -20.23 -20.97
C ASN A 44 26.40 -18.85 -21.34
N SER A 45 25.10 -18.68 -21.18
CA SER A 45 24.31 -17.54 -21.63
C SER A 45 24.90 -16.19 -21.15
N ARG A 46 25.67 -15.52 -21.99
CA ARG A 46 26.16 -14.14 -21.78
C ARG A 46 25.08 -13.08 -22.03
N LYS A 47 23.83 -13.46 -22.31
CA LYS A 47 22.77 -12.51 -22.68
C LYS A 47 22.32 -11.61 -21.53
N THR A 48 22.43 -12.08 -20.28
CA THR A 48 21.98 -11.31 -19.11
C THR A 48 22.98 -10.22 -18.70
N ASN A 49 24.29 -10.48 -18.84
CA ASN A 49 25.31 -9.50 -18.46
C ASN A 49 25.50 -8.39 -19.51
N VAL A 50 25.35 -8.69 -20.81
CA VAL A 50 25.43 -7.66 -21.86
C VAL A 50 24.27 -6.67 -21.80
N PHE A 51 23.07 -7.11 -21.38
CA PHE A 51 21.93 -6.21 -21.23
C PHE A 51 22.19 -5.16 -20.13
N ASN A 52 22.70 -5.60 -18.97
CA ASN A 52 22.96 -4.69 -17.85
C ASN A 52 24.09 -3.68 -18.18
N GLU A 53 25.13 -4.13 -18.89
CA GLU A 53 26.20 -3.26 -19.36
C GLU A 53 25.71 -2.24 -20.38
N GLN A 54 24.90 -2.67 -21.35
CA GLN A 54 24.31 -1.78 -22.37
C GLN A 54 23.35 -0.76 -21.76
N VAL A 55 22.52 -1.18 -20.80
CA VAL A 55 21.62 -0.28 -20.06
C VAL A 55 22.44 0.78 -19.33
N ARG A 56 23.55 0.40 -18.66
CA ARG A 56 24.39 1.34 -17.93
C ARG A 56 25.04 2.39 -18.85
N TYR A 57 25.55 1.99 -20.02
CA TYR A 57 26.11 2.93 -20.99
C TYR A 57 25.05 3.85 -21.59
N ALA A 58 23.88 3.31 -21.93
CA ALA A 58 22.75 4.10 -22.42
C ALA A 58 22.26 5.12 -21.37
N TRP A 59 22.25 4.73 -20.10
CA TRP A 59 21.89 5.62 -18.99
C TRP A 59 22.84 6.81 -18.84
N HIS A 60 24.14 6.55 -18.86
CA HIS A 60 25.15 7.61 -18.76
C HIS A 60 25.11 8.53 -19.99
N GLY A 61 24.92 7.97 -21.19
CA GLY A 61 24.75 8.75 -22.42
C GLY A 61 23.50 9.62 -22.40
N ALA A 62 22.37 9.10 -21.91
CA ALA A 62 21.12 9.86 -21.78
C ALA A 62 21.24 11.01 -20.77
N LEU A 63 21.92 10.80 -19.63
CA LEU A 63 22.19 11.86 -18.65
C LEU A 63 23.10 12.96 -19.20
N GLN A 64 24.09 12.58 -20.01
CA GLN A 64 24.95 13.54 -20.69
C GLN A 64 24.20 14.35 -21.75
N ASP A 65 23.27 13.72 -22.48
CA ASP A 65 22.43 14.42 -23.46
C ASP A 65 21.39 15.35 -22.81
N LEU A 66 20.87 15.00 -21.62
CA LEU A 66 20.06 15.91 -20.81
C LEU A 66 20.87 17.15 -20.38
N LYS A 67 22.14 16.97 -19.99
CA LYS A 67 23.01 18.09 -19.59
C LYS A 67 23.43 18.97 -20.76
N SER A 68 23.54 18.43 -21.97
CA SER A 68 23.91 19.20 -23.17
C SER A 68 22.79 20.12 -23.66
N LYS A 69 21.53 19.85 -23.29
CA LYS A 69 20.33 20.61 -23.68
C LYS A 69 19.62 21.24 -22.45
N PRO A 70 20.29 22.13 -21.70
CA PRO A 70 19.83 22.58 -20.38
C PRO A 70 18.47 23.28 -20.39
N LEU A 71 18.18 24.08 -21.43
CA LEU A 71 16.94 24.86 -21.51
C LEU A 71 15.71 23.98 -21.78
N ALA A 72 15.82 23.04 -22.73
CA ALA A 72 14.74 22.10 -23.04
C ALA A 72 14.48 21.14 -21.87
N THR A 73 15.54 20.61 -21.25
CA THR A 73 15.42 19.73 -20.07
C THR A 73 14.77 20.46 -18.90
N PHE A 74 15.15 21.70 -18.62
CA PHE A 74 14.53 22.49 -17.55
C PHE A 74 13.02 22.69 -17.77
N LEU A 75 12.61 23.05 -18.99
CA LEU A 75 11.19 23.21 -19.32
C LEU A 75 10.42 21.91 -19.07
N THR A 76 10.94 20.76 -19.52
CA THR A 76 10.27 19.46 -19.31
C THR A 76 10.17 19.10 -17.82
N VAL A 77 11.22 19.35 -17.04
CA VAL A 77 11.21 19.10 -15.59
C VAL A 77 10.21 20.01 -14.88
N MET A 78 10.12 21.29 -15.26
CA MET A 78 9.13 22.21 -14.72
C MET A 78 7.70 21.77 -15.01
N VAL A 79 7.40 21.36 -16.24
CA VAL A 79 6.06 20.86 -16.61
C VAL A 79 5.71 19.61 -15.81
N ILE A 80 6.64 18.67 -15.68
CA ILE A 80 6.45 17.46 -14.86
C ILE A 80 6.22 17.84 -13.38
N ALA A 81 7.01 18.79 -12.85
CA ALA A 81 6.87 19.25 -11.48
C ALA A 81 5.50 19.89 -11.23
N ILE A 82 5.04 20.79 -12.09
CA ILE A 82 3.72 21.43 -11.98
C ILE A 82 2.61 20.37 -12.08
N SER A 83 2.73 19.42 -13.01
CA SER A 83 1.77 18.33 -13.19
C SER A 83 1.66 17.43 -11.96
N LEU A 84 2.76 17.15 -11.26
CA LEU A 84 2.77 16.36 -10.02
C LEU A 84 2.39 17.18 -8.79
N THR A 85 2.52 18.50 -8.83
CA THR A 85 2.19 19.39 -7.71
C THR A 85 0.68 19.37 -7.45
N LEU A 86 -0.16 19.44 -8.48
CA LEU A 86 -1.62 19.44 -8.32
C LEU A 86 -2.17 18.19 -7.59
N PRO A 87 -1.89 16.95 -8.03
CA PRO A 87 -2.36 15.76 -7.30
C PRO A 87 -1.75 15.68 -5.90
N SER A 88 -0.50 16.12 -5.71
CA SER A 88 0.15 16.12 -4.40
C SER A 88 -0.52 17.08 -3.41
N VAL A 89 -0.78 18.32 -3.84
CA VAL A 89 -1.46 19.33 -3.01
C VAL A 89 -2.89 18.91 -2.73
N CYS A 90 -3.61 18.41 -3.74
CA CYS A 90 -4.97 17.89 -3.57
C CYS A 90 -4.99 16.74 -2.54
N TYR A 91 -4.04 15.80 -2.64
CA TYR A 91 -3.91 14.70 -1.68
C TYR A 91 -3.60 15.18 -0.27
N MET A 92 -2.71 16.17 -0.11
CA MET A 92 -2.37 16.76 1.18
C MET A 92 -3.58 17.46 1.82
N VAL A 93 -4.30 18.28 1.05
CA VAL A 93 -5.52 18.96 1.50
C VAL A 93 -6.58 17.92 1.86
N TYR A 94 -6.83 16.94 1.01
CA TYR A 94 -7.77 15.85 1.28
C TYR A 94 -7.41 15.13 2.59
N LYS A 95 -6.14 14.80 2.81
CA LYS A 95 -5.70 14.15 4.04
C LYS A 95 -5.92 15.03 5.27
N ASN A 96 -5.59 16.32 5.17
CA ASN A 96 -5.78 17.27 6.27
C ASN A 96 -7.26 17.48 6.59
N VAL A 97 -8.09 17.69 5.56
CA VAL A 97 -9.54 17.82 5.68
C VAL A 97 -10.15 16.53 6.21
N ASN A 98 -9.73 15.35 5.76
CA ASN A 98 -10.24 14.08 6.28
C ASN A 98 -9.87 13.90 7.76
N GLN A 99 -8.65 14.24 8.16
CA GLN A 99 -8.24 14.19 9.58
C GLN A 99 -9.03 15.20 10.43
N ALA A 100 -9.22 16.43 9.94
CA ALA A 100 -10.04 17.43 10.61
C ALA A 100 -11.53 17.02 10.65
N ALA A 101 -12.04 16.41 9.58
CA ALA A 101 -13.40 15.90 9.48
C ALA A 101 -13.62 14.70 10.40
N THR A 102 -12.64 13.81 10.60
CA THR A 102 -12.73 12.72 11.59
C THR A 102 -12.69 13.22 13.04
N GLN A 103 -12.13 14.40 13.30
CA GLN A 103 -12.27 15.05 14.60
C GLN A 103 -13.63 15.75 14.75
N TYR A 104 -14.20 16.22 13.63
CA TYR A 104 -15.48 16.93 13.60
C TYR A 104 -16.71 16.01 13.52
N TYR A 105 -16.57 14.82 12.95
CA TYR A 105 -17.50 13.71 13.09
C TYR A 105 -17.05 12.87 14.29
N PRO A 106 -17.49 13.20 15.52
CA PRO A 106 -17.21 12.34 16.66
C PRO A 106 -17.67 10.93 16.31
N SER A 107 -16.90 9.92 16.74
CA SER A 107 -17.31 8.53 16.70
C SER A 107 -18.78 8.44 17.15
N PRO A 108 -19.61 7.62 16.48
CA PRO A 108 -21.02 7.51 16.82
C PRO A 108 -21.12 7.23 18.32
N GLN A 109 -21.82 8.06 19.07
CA GLN A 109 -21.96 7.89 20.51
C GLN A 109 -23.44 7.80 20.83
N ILE A 110 -23.81 6.79 21.61
CA ILE A 110 -25.18 6.61 22.10
C ILE A 110 -25.21 7.11 23.54
N THR A 111 -26.00 8.14 23.80
CA THR A 111 -26.17 8.69 25.15
C THR A 111 -27.40 8.07 25.79
N VAL A 112 -27.21 7.29 26.85
CA VAL A 112 -28.29 6.63 27.60
C VAL A 112 -28.51 7.40 28.90
N TYR A 113 -29.72 7.93 29.08
CA TYR A 113 -30.12 8.60 30.32
C TYR A 113 -30.71 7.59 31.29
N LEU A 114 -30.14 7.49 32.49
CA LEU A 114 -30.64 6.59 33.52
C LEU A 114 -31.81 7.23 34.26
N GLN A 115 -32.69 6.39 34.81
CA GLN A 115 -33.77 6.88 35.66
C GLN A 115 -33.21 7.49 36.96
N LYS A 116 -33.74 8.63 37.39
CA LYS A 116 -33.31 9.34 38.61
C LYS A 116 -33.56 8.56 39.91
N THR A 117 -34.41 7.53 39.84
CA THR A 117 -34.75 6.66 40.96
C THR A 117 -33.74 5.52 41.16
N LEU A 118 -32.79 5.33 40.24
CA LEU A 118 -31.74 4.32 40.36
C LEU A 118 -30.69 4.77 41.39
N ASP A 119 -30.40 3.89 42.34
CA ASP A 119 -29.23 3.99 43.20
C ASP A 119 -27.94 3.69 42.41
N ASP A 120 -26.80 4.11 42.97
CA ASP A 120 -25.50 3.98 42.30
C ASP A 120 -25.15 2.52 42.00
N ASP A 121 -25.56 1.58 42.86
CA ASP A 121 -25.35 0.15 42.68
C ASP A 121 -26.18 -0.43 41.53
N ALA A 122 -27.42 0.02 41.32
CA ALA A 122 -28.20 -0.38 40.15
C ALA A 122 -27.69 0.31 38.88
N ALA A 123 -27.24 1.56 38.96
CA ALA A 123 -26.60 2.24 37.85
C ALA A 123 -25.34 1.50 37.37
N ALA A 124 -24.47 1.08 38.30
CA ALA A 124 -23.28 0.28 37.99
C ALA A 124 -23.62 -1.06 37.32
N ARG A 125 -24.71 -1.72 37.75
CA ARG A 125 -25.20 -2.95 37.11
C ARG A 125 -25.66 -2.73 35.67
N VAL A 126 -26.40 -1.64 35.41
CA VAL A 126 -26.82 -1.27 34.04
C VAL A 126 -25.61 -0.95 33.16
N VAL A 127 -24.63 -0.21 33.69
CA VAL A 127 -23.37 0.07 32.98
C VAL A 127 -22.61 -1.22 32.65
N GLY A 128 -22.56 -2.16 33.59
CA GLY A 128 -21.94 -3.48 33.37
C GLY A 128 -22.63 -4.30 32.28
N GLN A 129 -23.97 -4.27 32.22
CA GLN A 129 -24.73 -4.90 31.14
C GLN A 129 -24.45 -4.23 29.79
N LEU A 130 -24.43 -2.90 29.73
CA LEU A 130 -24.11 -2.16 28.52
C LEU A 130 -22.69 -2.46 28.01
N GLN A 131 -21.71 -2.61 28.92
CA GLN A 131 -20.35 -2.99 28.55
C GLN A 131 -20.23 -4.43 28.03
N ALA A 132 -21.08 -5.33 28.50
CA ALA A 132 -21.08 -6.73 28.08
C ALA A 132 -21.73 -6.94 26.69
N GLU A 133 -22.43 -5.93 26.18
CA GLU A 133 -23.23 -6.07 24.98
C GLU A 133 -22.39 -6.14 23.70
N GLN A 134 -22.79 -7.03 22.78
CA GLN A 134 -22.09 -7.19 21.52
C GLN A 134 -22.18 -5.91 20.69
N GLY A 135 -21.02 -5.38 20.33
CA GLY A 135 -20.91 -4.14 19.56
C GLY A 135 -20.53 -2.91 20.39
N VAL A 136 -20.46 -3.02 21.72
CA VAL A 136 -19.97 -1.94 22.58
C VAL A 136 -18.45 -2.05 22.73
N GLU A 137 -17.74 -0.95 22.47
CA GLU A 137 -16.30 -0.83 22.70
C GLU A 137 -16.02 -0.32 24.11
N LYS A 138 -16.71 0.75 24.51
CA LYS A 138 -16.52 1.41 25.80
C LYS A 138 -17.82 2.04 26.27
N VAL A 139 -18.04 2.03 27.59
CA VAL A 139 -19.11 2.80 28.24
C VAL A 139 -18.47 3.77 29.23
N ASN A 140 -18.74 5.06 29.07
CA ASN A 140 -18.35 6.09 30.01
C ASN A 140 -19.55 6.45 30.90
N TYR A 141 -19.46 6.17 32.19
CA TYR A 141 -20.49 6.52 33.16
C TYR A 141 -20.19 7.88 33.76
N LEU A 142 -21.12 8.82 33.62
CA LEU A 142 -21.13 10.09 34.34
C LEU A 142 -22.17 9.99 35.46
N SER A 143 -21.71 10.19 36.68
CA SER A 143 -22.58 10.36 37.85
C SER A 143 -23.46 11.62 37.67
N ARG A 144 -24.45 11.78 38.55
CA ARG A 144 -25.32 12.96 38.50
C ARG A 144 -24.51 14.23 38.76
N GLU A 145 -23.54 14.12 39.66
CA GLU A 145 -22.65 15.19 40.09
C GLU A 145 -21.68 15.57 38.97
N ASP A 146 -21.09 14.57 38.30
CA ASP A 146 -20.17 14.79 37.17
C ASP A 146 -20.92 15.39 35.96
N ALA A 147 -22.12 14.89 35.67
CA ALA A 147 -22.97 15.42 34.61
C ALA A 147 -23.34 16.89 34.87
N LEU A 148 -23.58 17.27 36.13
CA LEU A 148 -23.81 18.65 36.52
C LEU A 148 -22.55 19.51 36.37
N GLY A 149 -21.38 19.00 36.74
CA GLY A 149 -20.10 19.67 36.53
C GLY A 149 -19.81 19.96 35.06
N GLU A 150 -19.96 18.94 34.19
CA GLU A 150 -19.80 19.11 32.74
C GLU A 150 -20.84 20.07 32.18
N PHE A 151 -22.11 19.93 32.55
CA PHE A 151 -23.16 20.82 32.08
C PHE A 151 -22.91 22.28 32.50
N ARG A 152 -22.43 22.53 33.71
CA ARG A 152 -22.05 23.89 34.16
C ARG A 152 -20.94 24.49 33.30
N ASN A 153 -19.90 23.71 33.01
CA ASN A 153 -18.75 24.16 32.23
C ASN A 153 -19.11 24.45 30.77
N TRP A 154 -20.00 23.66 30.18
CA TRP A 154 -20.35 23.78 28.76
C TRP A 154 -21.50 24.75 28.49
N SER A 155 -22.50 24.79 29.37
CA SER A 155 -23.76 25.50 29.09
C SER A 155 -23.76 26.96 29.53
N GLY A 156 -22.86 27.36 30.42
CA GLY A 156 -22.84 28.71 31.00
C GLY A 156 -24.00 28.99 31.98
N PHE A 157 -24.87 28.01 32.28
CA PHE A 157 -26.00 28.14 33.21
C PHE A 157 -25.64 27.93 34.69
N GLY A 158 -24.36 28.07 35.06
CA GLY A 158 -23.90 27.83 36.43
C GLY A 158 -24.71 28.55 37.51
N GLY A 159 -25.01 29.83 37.30
CA GLY A 159 -25.79 30.63 38.27
C GLY A 159 -27.28 30.30 38.32
N ALA A 160 -27.86 29.71 37.27
CA ALA A 160 -29.25 29.26 37.27
C ALA A 160 -29.40 27.90 37.97
N LEU A 161 -28.39 27.04 37.84
CA LEU A 161 -28.35 25.74 38.53
C LEU A 161 -28.17 25.89 40.04
N ASP A 162 -27.47 26.94 40.49
CA ASP A 162 -27.32 27.25 41.93
C ASP A 162 -28.64 27.73 42.57
N MET A 163 -29.66 28.10 41.77
CA MET A 163 -31.00 28.43 42.28
C MET A 163 -31.90 27.21 42.46
N LEU A 164 -31.48 26.03 42.00
CA LEU A 164 -32.22 24.78 42.21
C LEU A 164 -31.74 24.12 43.51
N GLU A 165 -32.69 23.73 44.37
CA GLU A 165 -32.40 23.07 45.64
C GLU A 165 -31.82 21.66 45.47
N GLU A 166 -32.12 20.99 44.35
CA GLU A 166 -31.69 19.63 44.05
C GLU A 166 -31.15 19.49 42.62
N ASN A 167 -30.24 18.54 42.39
CA ASN A 167 -29.67 18.27 41.08
C ASN A 167 -30.74 17.74 40.10
N PRO A 168 -31.10 18.49 39.04
CA PRO A 168 -32.14 18.08 38.12
C PRO A 168 -31.66 17.04 37.09
N LEU A 169 -30.36 16.71 37.05
CA LEU A 169 -29.78 15.88 36.01
C LEU A 169 -29.76 14.39 36.40
N PRO A 170 -30.19 13.49 35.50
CA PRO A 170 -29.99 12.06 35.68
C PRO A 170 -28.51 11.69 35.50
N ALA A 171 -28.13 10.50 35.98
CA ALA A 171 -26.87 9.90 35.60
C ALA A 171 -26.90 9.50 34.11
N VAL A 172 -25.75 9.54 33.45
CA VAL A 172 -25.65 9.36 32.00
C VAL A 172 -24.59 8.30 31.67
N ALA A 173 -24.92 7.36 30.79
CA ALA A 173 -23.97 6.41 30.23
C ALA A 173 -23.75 6.72 28.75
N VAL A 174 -22.54 7.13 28.40
CA VAL A 174 -22.12 7.37 27.01
C VAL A 174 -21.52 6.08 26.47
N VAL A 175 -22.23 5.44 25.55
CA VAL A 175 -21.85 4.18 24.92
C VAL A 175 -21.16 4.47 23.59
N ILE A 176 -19.92 4.01 23.47
CA ILE A 176 -19.11 4.06 22.26
C ILE A 176 -19.19 2.67 21.60
N PRO A 177 -19.85 2.54 20.44
CA PRO A 177 -19.90 1.32 19.68
C PRO A 177 -18.58 1.07 18.95
N LYS A 178 -18.29 -0.20 18.66
CA LYS A 178 -17.16 -0.62 17.82
C LYS A 178 -17.38 -0.12 16.40
N LEU A 179 -16.31 0.37 15.76
CA LEU A 179 -16.32 0.87 14.38
C LEU A 179 -16.88 -0.16 13.37
N ASP A 180 -16.67 -1.45 13.67
CA ASP A 180 -17.03 -2.58 12.82
C ASP A 180 -18.52 -2.95 12.90
N PHE A 181 -19.26 -2.40 13.87
CA PHE A 181 -20.66 -2.78 14.12
C PHE A 181 -21.67 -2.03 13.24
N GLN A 182 -21.22 -1.11 12.38
CA GLN A 182 -22.08 -0.35 11.46
C GLN A 182 -22.42 -1.10 10.15
N SER A 183 -21.88 -2.30 9.92
CA SER A 183 -21.98 -2.99 8.62
C SER A 183 -22.74 -4.31 8.63
N THR A 184 -23.80 -4.46 9.43
CA THR A 184 -24.72 -5.60 9.34
C THR A 184 -26.16 -5.13 9.25
#